data_AF-Q253B8-F1
#
_entry.id   AF-Q253B8-F1
#
_cell.length_a   1.000
_cell.length_b   1.000
_cell.length_c   1.000
_cell.angle_alpha   90.00
_cell.angle_beta   90.00
_cell.angle_gamma   90.00
#
_symmetry.space_group_name_H-M   'P 1'
#
loop_
_entity.id
_entity.type
_entity.pdbx_description
1 polymer ?
#
loop_
_entity_poly.entity_id
_entity_poly.type
_entity_poly.pdbx_seq_one_letter_code
_entity_poly.pdbx_strand_id
1 'polypeptide(L)'
;MLRILIKISFGLFLVPLLCACSTTAEPSRHIRAGRITSQQGHSVIIYPEIKEIPPPVYPWPTPKNSVITAYSFHCRGSLMSRETEMGTLYDCDGLNHSLCKHFSIHPRIIDITRLLHNLCPLSIVEGFCCHKHFRFLKASGQLLSTKHLSGDAAILFTEEEPSIQILCSRLSSLYKKKSAYPCSTVFIMGETTLRNEEFLLTLVKKDGGTYLSIEMLYDIEKAQPIVVPLSSLS
;
A
#
# COMPACT_ATOMS: atom_id res chain seq x y z
N MET A 1 42.62 37.46 -39.15
CA MET A 1 43.30 37.44 -37.83
C MET A 1 42.23 37.11 -36.79
N LEU A 2 42.17 35.85 -36.31
CA LEU A 2 42.64 35.44 -34.97
C LEU A 2 41.85 36.18 -33.86
N ARG A 3 41.05 35.58 -32.96
CA ARG A 3 41.14 34.28 -32.28
C ARG A 3 39.75 33.80 -31.84
N ILE A 4 39.54 32.49 -32.02
CA ILE A 4 38.57 31.67 -31.29
C ILE A 4 38.97 31.68 -29.81
N LEU A 5 38.02 31.93 -28.90
CA LEU A 5 38.17 31.53 -27.51
C LEU A 5 36.89 30.86 -27.01
N ILE A 6 36.89 29.54 -27.20
CA ILE A 6 36.06 28.58 -26.49
C ILE A 6 36.40 28.71 -25.00
N LYS A 7 35.46 29.20 -24.17
CA LYS A 7 35.51 28.99 -22.73
C LYS A 7 34.64 27.79 -22.37
N ILE A 8 35.28 26.63 -22.48
CA ILE A 8 34.91 25.43 -21.73
C ILE A 8 35.08 25.78 -20.25
N SER A 9 34.00 25.72 -19.48
CA SER A 9 34.11 25.48 -18.04
C SER A 9 33.49 24.13 -17.75
N PHE A 10 34.38 23.15 -17.65
CA PHE A 10 34.17 21.89 -16.95
C PHE A 10 33.88 22.22 -15.48
N GLY A 11 32.65 21.96 -15.05
CA GLY A 11 32.23 21.97 -13.65
C GLY A 11 31.52 20.66 -13.33
N LEU A 12 32.23 19.55 -13.50
CA LEU A 12 31.85 18.25 -12.96
C LEU A 12 32.11 18.31 -11.45
N PHE A 13 31.07 18.10 -10.64
CA PHE A 13 31.00 17.06 -9.61
C PHE A 13 29.98 17.40 -8.51
N LEU A 14 29.08 16.43 -8.30
CA LEU A 14 28.51 16.04 -7.02
C LEU A 14 27.90 17.17 -6.17
N VAL A 15 26.62 17.43 -6.40
CA VAL A 15 25.75 17.69 -5.25
C VAL A 15 25.58 16.34 -4.55
N PRO A 16 26.15 16.11 -3.35
CA PRO A 16 25.70 14.98 -2.57
C PRO A 16 24.26 15.31 -2.20
N LEU A 17 23.34 14.41 -2.55
CA LEU A 17 22.09 14.29 -1.84
C LEU A 17 22.42 14.31 -0.35
N LEU A 18 22.11 15.43 0.31
CA LEU A 18 21.99 15.46 1.74
C LEU A 18 20.75 14.62 2.05
N CYS A 19 20.96 13.31 2.10
CA CYS A 19 20.21 12.44 2.98
C CYS A 19 20.30 13.06 4.36
N ALA A 20 19.32 13.89 4.70
CA ALA A 20 18.94 14.10 6.08
C ALA A 20 18.34 12.77 6.57
N CYS A 21 19.21 11.77 6.78
CA CYS A 21 18.95 10.79 7.81
C CYS A 21 18.91 11.61 9.09
N SER A 22 17.71 11.96 9.57
CA SER A 22 17.60 12.41 10.94
C SER A 22 18.17 11.29 11.79
N THR A 23 19.34 11.51 12.38
CA THR A 23 19.64 10.85 13.64
C THR A 23 18.63 11.43 14.62
N THR A 24 17.44 10.83 14.67
CA THR A 24 16.56 10.97 15.82
C THR A 24 17.41 10.57 17.01
N ALA A 25 17.88 11.56 17.75
CA ALA A 25 18.47 11.35 19.06
C ALA A 25 17.46 10.50 19.83
N GLU A 26 17.87 9.28 20.19
CA GLU A 26 17.01 8.33 20.88
C GLU A 26 16.49 9.00 22.17
N PRO A 27 15.19 8.90 22.48
CA PRO A 27 14.66 9.51 23.69
C PRO A 27 15.23 8.76 24.90
N SER A 28 16.16 9.39 25.61
CA SER A 28 16.66 8.87 26.88
C SER A 28 15.49 8.75 27.87
N ARG A 29 15.25 7.54 28.37
CA ARG A 29 14.24 7.31 29.41
C ARG A 29 14.72 7.94 30.71
N HIS A 30 14.08 9.04 31.11
CA HIS A 30 14.38 9.73 32.36
C HIS A 30 13.70 8.98 33.52
N ILE A 31 14.49 8.35 34.38
CA ILE A 31 14.00 7.79 35.65
C ILE A 31 13.90 8.95 36.66
N ARG A 32 12.69 9.24 37.15
CA ARG A 32 12.50 10.26 38.20
C ARG A 32 12.93 9.69 39.55
N ALA A 33 13.64 10.50 40.34
CA ALA A 33 14.01 10.20 41.72
C ALA A 33 12.77 9.91 42.57
N GLY A 34 12.75 8.76 43.24
CA GLY A 34 11.78 8.45 44.29
C GLY A 34 12.26 8.96 45.64
N ARG A 35 11.35 9.48 46.48
CA ARG A 35 11.64 9.80 47.88
C ARG A 35 11.39 8.58 48.74
N ILE A 36 12.34 8.23 49.60
CA ILE A 36 12.10 7.31 50.72
C ILE A 36 12.48 8.01 52.03
N THR A 37 11.78 7.66 53.09
CA THR A 37 12.06 8.14 54.45
C THR A 37 13.04 7.18 55.12
N SER A 38 14.10 7.71 55.74
CA SER A 38 15.04 6.89 56.50
C SER A 38 14.36 6.30 57.75
N GLN A 39 14.97 5.28 58.36
CA GLN A 39 14.47 4.69 59.63
C GLN A 39 14.40 5.70 60.79
N GLN A 40 15.06 6.86 60.67
CA GLN A 40 14.99 7.96 61.63
C GLN A 40 14.05 9.10 61.18
N GLY A 41 13.19 8.87 60.17
CA GLY A 41 12.17 9.82 59.73
C GLY A 41 12.66 10.98 58.84
N HIS A 42 13.92 10.98 58.42
CA HIS A 42 14.46 12.04 57.55
C HIS A 42 14.20 11.72 56.07
N SER A 43 13.86 12.73 55.28
CA SER A 43 13.69 12.56 53.82
C SER A 43 15.04 12.39 53.15
N VAL A 44 15.26 11.26 52.48
CA VAL A 44 16.45 11.01 51.66
C VAL A 44 16.05 11.09 50.19
N ILE A 45 16.74 11.96 49.43
CA ILE A 45 16.59 12.04 47.97
C ILE A 45 17.59 11.07 47.37
N ILE A 46 17.11 10.00 46.74
CA ILE A 46 17.94 9.11 45.95
C ILE A 46 18.01 9.71 44.55
N TYR A 47 19.20 10.08 44.11
CA TYR A 47 19.47 10.37 42.70
C TYR A 47 19.87 9.05 42.05
N PRO A 48 18.96 8.30 41.39
CA PRO A 48 19.40 7.16 40.61
C PRO A 48 20.38 7.68 39.56
N GLU A 49 21.54 7.03 39.43
CA GLU A 49 22.47 7.35 38.35
C GLU A 49 21.70 7.23 37.02
N ILE A 50 21.62 8.35 36.30
CA ILE A 50 21.02 8.37 34.97
C ILE A 50 22.00 7.62 34.06
N LYS A 51 21.74 6.33 33.87
CA LYS A 51 22.44 5.51 32.88
C LYS A 51 21.61 5.52 31.63
N GLU A 52 22.23 5.83 30.51
CA GLU A 52 21.64 5.60 29.20
C GLU A 52 21.44 4.08 29.04
N ILE A 53 20.19 3.65 29.12
CA ILE A 53 19.82 2.27 28.83
C ILE A 53 19.54 2.24 27.33
N PRO A 54 20.31 1.48 26.52
CA PRO A 54 20.00 1.34 25.11
C PRO A 54 18.60 0.74 24.95
N PRO A 55 17.88 1.05 23.86
CA PRO A 55 16.59 0.45 23.59
C PRO A 55 16.70 -1.07 23.59
N PRO A 56 15.66 -1.80 24.04
CA PRO A 56 15.67 -3.25 24.04
C PRO A 56 15.89 -3.76 22.61
N VAL A 57 16.99 -4.49 22.41
CA VAL A 57 17.27 -5.16 21.14
C VAL A 57 16.47 -6.46 21.11
N TYR A 58 15.42 -6.49 20.33
CA TYR A 58 14.66 -7.70 20.10
C TYR A 58 15.27 -8.48 18.93
N PRO A 59 15.51 -9.80 19.06
CA PRO A 59 16.00 -10.63 17.96
C PRO A 59 14.85 -11.00 17.01
N TRP A 60 14.04 -10.02 16.61
CA TRP A 60 13.01 -10.25 15.61
C TRP A 60 13.70 -10.57 14.30
N PRO A 61 13.38 -11.69 13.63
CA PRO A 61 13.89 -11.93 12.30
C PRO A 61 13.41 -10.81 11.39
N THR A 62 14.34 -10.03 10.83
CA THR A 62 13.98 -9.09 9.77
C THR A 62 13.41 -9.91 8.61
N PRO A 63 12.16 -9.68 8.20
CA PRO A 63 11.60 -10.41 7.07
C PRO A 63 12.51 -10.20 5.87
N LYS A 64 12.97 -11.29 5.23
CA LYS A 64 13.81 -11.19 4.03
C LYS A 64 13.06 -10.56 2.85
N ASN A 65 11.73 -10.68 2.86
CA ASN A 65 10.83 -10.15 1.84
C ASN A 65 9.77 -9.26 2.50
N SER A 66 9.34 -8.22 1.79
CA SER A 66 8.21 -7.38 2.21
C SER A 66 6.95 -8.24 2.35
N VAL A 67 6.29 -8.14 3.51
CA VAL A 67 5.03 -8.85 3.74
C VAL A 67 3.89 -7.94 3.26
N ILE A 68 3.23 -8.32 2.18
CA ILE A 68 2.01 -7.66 1.72
C ILE A 68 0.92 -7.95 2.76
N THR A 69 0.31 -6.92 3.33
CA THR A 69 -0.77 -7.02 4.34
C THR A 69 -1.94 -6.15 3.92
N ALA A 70 -3.05 -6.18 4.69
CA ALA A 70 -4.18 -5.28 4.46
C ALA A 70 -3.74 -3.80 4.42
N TYR A 71 -2.78 -3.41 5.28
CA TYR A 71 -2.21 -2.06 5.33
C TYR A 71 -1.47 -1.65 4.07
N SER A 72 -1.07 -2.59 3.21
CA SER A 72 -0.49 -2.27 1.90
C SER A 72 -1.51 -1.69 0.91
N PHE A 73 -2.81 -1.85 1.18
CA PHE A 73 -3.94 -1.42 0.34
C PHE A 73 -4.73 -0.27 0.94
N HIS A 74 -4.16 0.49 1.87
CA HIS A 74 -4.77 1.72 2.36
C HIS A 74 -4.97 2.74 1.22
N CYS A 75 -5.82 3.72 1.44
CA CYS A 75 -6.09 4.74 0.42
C CYS A 75 -4.88 5.65 0.22
N ARG A 76 -4.59 6.00 -1.04
CA ARG A 76 -3.33 6.66 -1.44
C ARG A 76 -3.48 8.13 -1.82
N GLY A 77 -4.50 8.79 -1.28
CA GLY A 77 -4.66 10.22 -1.49
C GLY A 77 -3.42 11.02 -1.10
N SER A 78 -3.12 12.02 -1.90
CA SER A 78 -1.85 12.75 -1.91
C SER A 78 -1.99 14.21 -1.45
N LEU A 79 -3.10 14.57 -0.79
CA LEU A 79 -3.41 15.94 -0.35
C LEU A 79 -3.38 17.00 -1.47
N MET A 80 -3.57 16.57 -2.71
CA MET A 80 -3.62 17.46 -3.86
C MET A 80 -4.96 18.22 -3.96
N SER A 81 -5.00 19.26 -4.78
CA SER A 81 -6.23 19.97 -5.13
C SER A 81 -6.36 20.12 -6.63
N ARG A 82 -7.59 20.16 -7.13
CA ARG A 82 -7.92 20.32 -8.55
C ARG A 82 -9.08 21.28 -8.70
N GLU A 83 -8.92 22.27 -9.56
CA GLU A 83 -9.99 23.18 -9.94
C GLU A 83 -10.93 22.50 -10.93
N THR A 84 -12.23 22.66 -10.71
CA THR A 84 -13.31 22.18 -11.56
C THR A 84 -14.31 23.32 -11.78
N GLU A 85 -15.22 23.17 -12.74
CA GLU A 85 -16.28 24.15 -13.01
C GLU A 85 -17.14 24.46 -11.76
N MET A 86 -17.30 23.48 -10.86
CA MET A 86 -18.08 23.58 -9.63
C MET A 86 -17.26 24.04 -8.41
N GLY A 87 -15.96 24.32 -8.58
CA GLY A 87 -15.05 24.72 -7.52
C GLY A 87 -13.83 23.81 -7.35
N THR A 88 -13.08 24.00 -6.27
CA THR A 88 -11.86 23.23 -5.98
C THR A 88 -12.18 21.92 -5.25
N LEU A 89 -11.82 20.80 -5.84
CA LEU A 89 -11.83 19.49 -5.19
C LEU A 89 -10.49 19.24 -4.52
N TYR A 90 -10.53 18.79 -3.27
CA TYR A 90 -9.36 18.40 -2.51
C TYR A 90 -9.29 16.88 -2.40
N ASP A 91 -8.09 16.34 -2.54
CA ASP A 91 -7.80 14.96 -2.23
C ASP A 91 -7.76 14.74 -0.71
N CYS A 92 -7.81 13.49 -0.28
CA CYS A 92 -7.58 13.09 1.10
C CYS A 92 -6.09 12.95 1.42
N ASP A 93 -5.77 12.92 2.72
CA ASP A 93 -4.48 12.46 3.23
C ASP A 93 -4.55 10.95 3.40
N GLY A 94 -4.13 10.22 2.36
CA GLY A 94 -4.32 8.79 2.20
C GLY A 94 -4.00 7.97 3.45
N LEU A 95 -2.76 8.13 3.92
CA LEU A 95 -2.22 7.39 5.06
C LEU A 95 -2.89 7.82 6.37
N ASN A 96 -2.95 9.12 6.67
CA ASN A 96 -3.49 9.58 7.94
C ASN A 96 -4.98 9.26 8.09
N HIS A 97 -5.79 9.38 7.02
CA HIS A 97 -7.20 9.05 7.15
C HIS A 97 -7.45 7.54 7.21
N SER A 98 -6.64 6.71 6.53
CA SER A 98 -6.80 5.25 6.54
C SER A 98 -6.25 4.62 7.82
N LEU A 99 -5.26 5.24 8.48
CA LEU A 99 -4.79 4.78 9.80
C LEU A 99 -5.73 5.21 10.93
N CYS A 100 -6.40 6.37 10.78
CA CYS A 100 -7.35 6.87 11.76
C CYS A 100 -8.79 6.35 11.57
N LYS A 101 -9.08 5.62 10.48
CA LYS A 101 -10.40 5.04 10.19
C LYS A 101 -10.25 3.59 9.82
N HIS A 102 -11.22 2.76 10.21
CA HIS A 102 -11.28 1.39 9.72
C HIS A 102 -11.47 1.41 8.20
N PHE A 103 -10.56 0.79 7.46
CA PHE A 103 -10.72 0.51 6.03
C PHE A 103 -10.77 -1.00 5.83
N SER A 104 -11.57 -1.41 4.85
CA SER A 104 -11.72 -2.82 4.47
C SER A 104 -10.98 -3.07 3.17
N ILE A 105 -10.33 -4.22 3.07
CA ILE A 105 -9.83 -4.78 1.81
C ILE A 105 -10.16 -6.27 1.84
N HIS A 106 -10.73 -6.77 0.74
CA HIS A 106 -11.17 -8.15 0.65
C HIS A 106 -9.96 -9.10 0.83
N PRO A 107 -10.00 -10.05 1.78
CA PRO A 107 -8.85 -10.92 2.08
C PRO A 107 -8.29 -11.64 0.86
N ARG A 108 -9.18 -12.09 -0.04
CA ARG A 108 -8.78 -12.73 -1.31
C ARG A 108 -7.87 -11.85 -2.18
N ILE A 109 -8.05 -10.53 -2.20
CA ILE A 109 -7.17 -9.62 -2.97
C ILE A 109 -5.73 -9.70 -2.42
N ILE A 110 -5.58 -9.78 -1.09
CA ILE A 110 -4.28 -9.91 -0.43
C ILE A 110 -3.64 -11.25 -0.84
N ASP A 111 -4.40 -12.34 -0.83
CA ASP A 111 -3.91 -13.67 -1.23
C ASP A 111 -3.49 -13.71 -2.69
N ILE A 112 -4.33 -13.18 -3.60
CA ILE A 112 -4.01 -13.04 -5.03
C ILE A 112 -2.71 -12.25 -5.18
N THR A 113 -2.62 -11.07 -4.56
CA THR A 113 -1.44 -10.21 -4.68
C THR A 113 -0.18 -10.90 -4.17
N ARG A 114 -0.24 -11.60 -3.02
CA ARG A 114 0.90 -12.37 -2.50
C ARG A 114 1.31 -13.50 -3.44
N LEU A 115 0.36 -14.23 -4.01
CA LEU A 115 0.65 -15.32 -4.95
C LEU A 115 1.32 -14.82 -6.22
N LEU A 116 0.86 -13.69 -6.75
CA LEU A 116 1.39 -13.06 -7.93
C LEU A 116 2.73 -12.36 -7.66
N HIS A 117 2.92 -11.75 -6.49
CA HIS A 117 4.18 -11.12 -6.08
C HIS A 117 5.33 -12.12 -5.99
N ASN A 118 5.03 -13.39 -5.70
CA ASN A 118 6.00 -14.48 -5.74
C ASN A 118 6.41 -14.90 -7.17
N LEU A 119 5.67 -14.49 -8.19
CA LEU A 119 6.04 -14.72 -9.60
C LEU A 119 6.85 -13.56 -10.15
N CYS A 120 6.34 -12.35 -9.98
CA CYS A 120 6.89 -11.11 -10.49
C CYS A 120 6.75 -10.03 -9.40
N PRO A 121 7.75 -9.17 -9.15
CA PRO A 121 7.62 -8.07 -8.20
C PRO A 121 6.43 -7.17 -8.58
N LEU A 122 5.56 -6.93 -7.60
CA LEU A 122 4.37 -6.09 -7.74
C LEU A 122 4.46 -4.87 -6.83
N SER A 123 4.13 -3.72 -7.38
CA SER A 123 3.79 -2.51 -6.65
C SER A 123 2.28 -2.37 -6.63
N ILE A 124 1.67 -2.24 -5.46
CA ILE A 124 0.26 -1.83 -5.38
C ILE A 124 0.22 -0.40 -5.91
N VAL A 125 -0.76 -0.07 -6.76
CA VAL A 125 -0.99 1.27 -7.30
C VAL A 125 -2.16 1.91 -6.56
N GLU A 126 -3.28 1.20 -6.48
CA GLU A 126 -4.50 1.61 -5.78
C GLU A 126 -5.15 0.40 -5.09
N GLY A 127 -5.68 0.59 -3.89
CA GLY A 127 -6.36 -0.43 -3.10
C GLY A 127 -7.74 0.04 -2.67
N PHE A 128 -8.01 0.04 -1.36
CA PHE A 128 -9.18 0.74 -0.83
C PHE A 128 -9.09 2.23 -1.14
N CYS A 129 -10.17 2.81 -1.64
CA CYS A 129 -10.24 4.22 -2.01
C CYS A 129 -11.37 4.89 -1.22
N CYS A 130 -11.09 5.90 -0.41
CA CYS A 130 -12.17 6.61 0.27
C CYS A 130 -12.99 7.46 -0.72
N HIS A 131 -14.24 7.78 -0.39
CA HIS A 131 -15.10 8.59 -1.27
C HIS A 131 -14.49 9.93 -1.69
N LYS A 132 -13.72 10.59 -0.81
CA LYS A 132 -13.05 11.86 -1.12
C LYS A 132 -12.00 11.68 -2.20
N HIS A 133 -11.11 10.69 -2.04
CA HIS A 133 -10.10 10.33 -3.02
C HIS A 133 -10.72 9.88 -4.33
N PHE A 134 -11.71 9.00 -4.27
CA PHE A 134 -12.39 8.46 -5.44
C PHE A 134 -12.99 9.58 -6.33
N ARG A 135 -13.64 10.57 -5.70
CA ARG A 135 -14.17 11.74 -6.42
C ARG A 135 -13.06 12.59 -7.03
N PHE A 136 -11.97 12.81 -6.29
CA PHE A 136 -10.82 13.55 -6.79
C PHE A 136 -10.19 12.87 -8.01
N LEU A 137 -10.00 11.54 -7.97
CA LEU A 137 -9.48 10.76 -9.09
C LEU A 137 -10.43 10.77 -10.30
N LYS A 138 -11.74 10.61 -10.06
CA LYS A 138 -12.77 10.66 -11.12
C LYS A 138 -12.80 12.02 -11.81
N ALA A 139 -12.81 13.11 -11.04
CA ALA A 139 -12.70 14.46 -11.59
C ALA A 139 -11.34 14.69 -12.27
N SER A 140 -10.34 13.87 -11.93
CA SER A 140 -9.04 13.89 -12.58
C SER A 140 -8.97 13.14 -13.92
N GLY A 141 -10.08 12.55 -14.37
CA GLY A 141 -10.15 11.76 -15.59
C GLY A 141 -9.67 10.32 -15.42
N GLN A 142 -9.40 9.88 -14.19
CA GLN A 142 -9.04 8.48 -13.93
C GLN A 142 -10.30 7.62 -13.87
N LEU A 143 -10.29 6.51 -14.61
CA LEU A 143 -11.33 5.50 -14.57
C LEU A 143 -10.97 4.49 -13.48
N LEU A 144 -11.74 4.51 -12.39
CA LEU A 144 -11.57 3.62 -11.25
C LEU A 144 -12.89 2.91 -10.95
N SER A 145 -12.82 1.60 -10.71
CA SER A 145 -13.99 0.79 -10.34
C SER A 145 -14.57 1.26 -9.01
N THR A 146 -15.90 1.35 -8.90
CA THR A 146 -16.56 1.73 -7.63
C THR A 146 -16.32 0.70 -6.52
N LYS A 147 -15.89 -0.52 -6.86
CA LYS A 147 -15.48 -1.57 -5.90
C LYS A 147 -14.28 -1.17 -5.03
N HIS A 148 -13.47 -0.21 -5.46
CA HIS A 148 -12.41 0.34 -4.61
C HIS A 148 -12.97 1.02 -3.35
N LEU A 149 -14.21 1.54 -3.39
CA LEU A 149 -14.87 2.17 -2.24
C LEU A 149 -15.20 1.18 -1.11
N SER A 150 -15.38 -0.10 -1.43
CA SER A 150 -15.67 -1.17 -0.47
C SER A 150 -14.46 -2.08 -0.19
N GLY A 151 -13.34 -1.84 -0.88
CA GLY A 151 -12.15 -2.70 -0.77
C GLY A 151 -12.26 -3.99 -1.56
N ASP A 152 -13.13 -4.05 -2.57
CA ASP A 152 -13.36 -5.22 -3.42
C ASP A 152 -12.64 -5.13 -4.77
N ALA A 153 -11.72 -4.17 -4.91
CA ALA A 153 -10.84 -4.05 -6.07
C ALA A 153 -9.44 -3.53 -5.69
N ALA A 154 -8.46 -3.86 -6.52
CA ALA A 154 -7.10 -3.35 -6.41
C ALA A 154 -6.46 -3.23 -7.79
N ILE A 155 -5.56 -2.27 -7.94
CA ILE A 155 -4.69 -2.10 -9.11
C ILE A 155 -3.27 -2.32 -8.67
N LEU A 156 -2.58 -3.21 -9.39
CA LEU A 156 -1.18 -3.55 -9.20
C LEU A 156 -0.40 -3.16 -10.45
N PHE A 157 0.89 -2.91 -10.28
CA PHE A 157 1.83 -2.62 -11.36
C PHE A 157 3.02 -3.54 -11.25
N THR A 158 3.54 -3.97 -12.40
CA THR A 158 4.81 -4.66 -12.53
C THR A 158 5.51 -4.23 -13.79
N GLU A 159 6.84 -4.22 -13.77
CA GLU A 159 7.66 -3.99 -14.96
C GLU A 159 7.70 -5.23 -15.87
N GLU A 160 7.28 -6.39 -15.35
CA GLU A 160 7.24 -7.64 -16.10
C GLU A 160 5.96 -7.76 -16.95
N GLU A 161 5.98 -8.68 -17.92
CA GLU A 161 4.83 -8.99 -18.76
C GLU A 161 4.37 -10.45 -18.57
N PRO A 162 3.74 -10.78 -17.42
CA PRO A 162 3.30 -12.14 -17.17
C PRO A 162 2.19 -12.53 -18.16
N SER A 163 2.31 -13.71 -18.76
CA SER A 163 1.26 -14.23 -19.65
C SER A 163 0.03 -14.68 -18.85
N ILE A 164 -1.16 -14.57 -19.45
CA ILE A 164 -2.42 -15.03 -18.85
C ILE A 164 -2.34 -16.51 -18.43
N GLN A 165 -1.64 -17.35 -19.20
CA GLN A 165 -1.47 -18.78 -18.89
C GLN A 165 -0.67 -18.99 -17.61
N ILE A 166 0.43 -18.24 -17.41
CA ILE A 166 1.24 -18.32 -16.18
C ILE A 166 0.42 -17.85 -14.98
N LEU A 167 -0.31 -16.74 -15.13
CA LEU A 167 -1.20 -16.23 -14.10
C LEU A 167 -2.29 -17.23 -13.73
N CYS A 168 -2.93 -17.84 -14.72
CA CYS A 168 -3.96 -18.87 -14.53
C CYS A 168 -3.42 -20.08 -13.75
N SER A 169 -2.25 -20.59 -14.16
CA SER A 169 -1.59 -21.71 -13.48
C SER A 169 -1.31 -21.38 -12.00
N ARG A 170 -0.83 -20.16 -11.72
CA ARG A 170 -0.53 -19.73 -10.35
C ARG A 170 -1.80 -19.53 -9.52
N LEU A 171 -2.79 -18.86 -10.08
CA LEU A 171 -4.04 -18.55 -9.37
C LEU A 171 -4.92 -19.78 -9.16
N SER A 172 -4.74 -20.83 -9.97
CA SER A 172 -5.38 -22.14 -9.73
C SER A 172 -4.98 -22.75 -8.37
N SER A 173 -3.83 -22.36 -7.80
CA SER A 173 -3.41 -22.81 -6.47
C SER A 173 -4.24 -22.23 -5.31
N LEU A 174 -5.08 -21.21 -5.56
CA LEU A 174 -6.04 -20.69 -4.58
C LEU A 174 -7.09 -21.74 -4.20
N TYR A 175 -7.37 -22.69 -5.10
CA TYR A 175 -8.44 -23.68 -4.92
C TYR A 175 -7.88 -25.06 -4.65
N LYS A 176 -8.35 -25.70 -3.57
CA LYS A 176 -7.96 -27.05 -3.20
C LYS A 176 -8.81 -28.06 -3.98
N LYS A 177 -8.18 -29.03 -4.62
CA LYS A 177 -8.84 -30.04 -5.48
C LYS A 177 -10.00 -30.83 -4.83
N LYS A 178 -10.05 -30.93 -3.50
CA LYS A 178 -11.07 -31.69 -2.76
C LYS A 178 -12.07 -30.81 -2.01
N SER A 179 -12.02 -29.50 -2.18
CA SER A 179 -12.92 -28.56 -1.52
C SER A 179 -14.12 -28.26 -2.41
N ALA A 180 -15.30 -28.23 -1.81
CA ALA A 180 -16.49 -27.69 -2.44
C ALA A 180 -16.51 -26.17 -2.27
N TYR A 181 -16.83 -25.44 -3.35
CA TYR A 181 -16.90 -23.98 -3.36
C TYR A 181 -18.32 -23.53 -3.77
N PRO A 182 -18.79 -22.39 -3.24
CA PRO A 182 -20.14 -21.89 -3.51
C PRO A 182 -20.32 -21.27 -4.90
N CYS A 183 -19.22 -21.11 -5.66
CA CYS A 183 -19.20 -20.59 -7.01
C CYS A 183 -18.19 -21.37 -7.87
N SER A 184 -18.30 -21.25 -9.18
CA SER A 184 -17.37 -21.88 -10.13
C SER A 184 -15.96 -21.30 -9.98
N THR A 185 -15.01 -22.18 -9.70
CA THR A 185 -13.58 -21.86 -9.60
C THR A 185 -12.83 -22.07 -10.91
N VAL A 186 -13.52 -22.49 -11.98
CA VAL A 186 -12.93 -22.75 -13.29
C VAL A 186 -12.63 -21.43 -13.98
N PHE A 187 -11.37 -21.25 -14.39
CA PHE A 187 -10.94 -20.03 -15.07
C PHE A 187 -11.32 -20.03 -16.55
N ILE A 188 -11.82 -18.88 -16.99
CA ILE A 188 -12.01 -18.49 -18.38
C ILE A 188 -10.91 -17.48 -18.71
N MET A 189 -10.11 -17.79 -19.73
CA MET A 189 -9.01 -16.95 -20.21
C MET A 189 -9.46 -16.18 -21.46
N GLY A 190 -9.29 -14.87 -21.45
CA GLY A 190 -9.32 -14.01 -22.63
C GLY A 190 -7.92 -13.54 -23.02
N GLU A 191 -7.83 -12.62 -23.97
CA GLU A 191 -6.54 -12.05 -24.41
C GLU A 191 -5.85 -11.26 -23.29
N THR A 192 -6.61 -10.43 -22.59
CA THR A 192 -6.13 -9.55 -21.52
C THR A 192 -6.84 -9.81 -20.19
N THR A 193 -7.69 -10.82 -20.11
CA THR A 193 -8.52 -11.09 -18.93
C THR A 193 -8.40 -12.53 -18.47
N LEU A 194 -8.52 -12.72 -17.16
CA LEU A 194 -8.61 -14.02 -16.53
C LEU A 194 -9.71 -13.91 -15.47
N ARG A 195 -10.76 -14.71 -15.59
CA ARG A 195 -11.92 -14.64 -14.67
C ARG A 195 -12.45 -16.00 -14.29
N ASN A 196 -13.08 -16.06 -13.14
CA ASN A 196 -14.03 -17.11 -12.78
C ASN A 196 -15.26 -16.44 -12.13
N GLU A 197 -16.04 -17.15 -11.34
CA GLU A 197 -17.17 -16.53 -10.63
C GLU A 197 -16.76 -15.77 -9.36
N GLU A 198 -15.56 -16.02 -8.81
CA GLU A 198 -15.07 -15.32 -7.62
C GLU A 198 -14.50 -13.93 -7.96
N PHE A 199 -13.67 -13.83 -9.01
CA PHE A 199 -13.01 -12.57 -9.37
C PHE A 199 -12.69 -12.46 -10.87
N LEU A 200 -12.42 -11.23 -11.29
CA LEU A 200 -11.91 -10.84 -12.60
C LEU A 200 -10.53 -10.20 -12.42
N LEU A 201 -9.57 -10.68 -13.20
CA LEU A 201 -8.26 -10.07 -13.40
C LEU A 201 -8.19 -9.49 -14.82
N THR A 202 -7.77 -8.25 -14.95
CA THR A 202 -7.57 -7.57 -16.25
C THR A 202 -6.16 -7.03 -16.33
N LEU A 203 -5.47 -7.29 -17.44
CA LEU A 203 -4.13 -6.83 -17.74
C LEU A 203 -4.17 -5.69 -18.75
N VAL A 204 -3.48 -4.60 -18.45
CA VAL A 204 -3.33 -3.46 -19.36
C VAL A 204 -1.86 -3.10 -19.43
N LYS A 205 -1.28 -3.18 -20.63
CA LYS A 205 0.09 -2.75 -20.89
C LYS A 205 0.12 -1.23 -21.07
N LYS A 206 0.86 -0.53 -20.23
CA LYS A 206 0.98 0.93 -20.27
C LYS A 206 2.24 1.39 -19.55
N ASP A 207 2.78 2.54 -19.96
CA ASP A 207 3.84 3.25 -19.25
C ASP A 207 5.09 2.38 -19.01
N GLY A 208 5.42 1.50 -19.95
CA GLY A 208 6.60 0.62 -19.88
C GLY A 208 6.45 -0.60 -18.96
N GLY A 209 5.25 -0.88 -18.46
CA GLY A 209 4.97 -2.08 -17.67
C GLY A 209 3.53 -2.59 -17.84
N THR A 210 3.12 -3.47 -16.94
CA THR A 210 1.81 -4.11 -16.93
C THR A 210 1.04 -3.73 -15.68
N TYR A 211 -0.16 -3.16 -15.87
CA TYR A 211 -1.14 -2.95 -14.82
C TYR A 211 -2.05 -4.17 -14.72
N LEU A 212 -2.26 -4.66 -13.50
CA LEU A 212 -3.20 -5.73 -13.19
C LEU A 212 -4.31 -5.17 -12.32
N SER A 213 -5.53 -5.14 -12.86
CA SER A 213 -6.74 -4.84 -12.08
C SER A 213 -7.34 -6.14 -11.58
N ILE A 214 -7.58 -6.22 -10.26
CA ILE A 214 -8.31 -7.29 -9.61
C ILE A 214 -9.64 -6.73 -9.19
N GLU A 215 -10.74 -7.38 -9.57
CA GLU A 215 -12.06 -7.08 -9.07
C GLU A 215 -12.73 -8.33 -8.54
N MET A 216 -13.19 -8.27 -7.29
CA MET A 216 -13.97 -9.33 -6.70
C MET A 216 -15.41 -9.30 -7.25
N LEU A 217 -16.00 -10.48 -7.44
CA LEU A 217 -17.34 -10.70 -7.99
C LEU A 217 -18.23 -11.46 -7.00
N TYR A 218 -17.64 -12.38 -6.24
CA TYR A 218 -18.34 -13.20 -5.26
C TYR A 218 -17.48 -13.37 -4.00
N ASP A 219 -18.10 -13.24 -2.83
CA ASP A 219 -17.47 -13.47 -1.53
C ASP A 219 -17.73 -14.93 -1.12
N ILE A 220 -16.70 -15.77 -1.24
CA ILE A 220 -16.78 -17.20 -0.89
C ILE A 220 -17.02 -17.40 0.61
N GLU A 221 -16.50 -16.52 1.47
CA GLU A 221 -16.63 -16.66 2.92
C GLU A 221 -18.07 -16.36 3.37
N LYS A 222 -18.70 -15.37 2.73
CA LYS A 222 -20.11 -15.01 2.99
C LYS A 222 -21.11 -15.73 2.09
N ALA A 223 -20.64 -16.53 1.13
CA ALA A 223 -21.46 -17.22 0.13
C ALA A 223 -22.48 -16.30 -0.57
N GLN A 224 -22.03 -15.12 -1.02
CA GLN A 224 -22.89 -14.15 -1.69
C GLN A 224 -22.15 -13.34 -2.76
N PRO A 225 -22.86 -12.85 -3.80
CA PRO A 225 -22.28 -11.91 -4.76
C PRO A 225 -21.85 -10.61 -4.09
N ILE A 226 -20.78 -10.00 -4.61
CA ILE A 226 -20.35 -8.69 -4.16
C ILE A 226 -21.24 -7.63 -4.80
N VAL A 227 -22.01 -6.95 -3.96
CA VAL A 227 -22.87 -5.86 -4.38
C VAL A 227 -21.99 -4.63 -4.62
N VAL A 228 -22.00 -4.12 -5.85
CA VAL A 228 -21.32 -2.87 -6.17
C VAL A 228 -22.05 -1.74 -5.44
N PRO A 229 -21.39 -1.00 -4.54
CA PRO A 229 -22.04 0.13 -3.89
C PRO A 229 -22.46 1.14 -4.96
N LEU A 230 -23.73 1.56 -4.90
CA LEU A 230 -24.20 2.71 -5.69
C LEU A 230 -23.29 3.89 -5.34
N SER A 231 -22.67 4.50 -6.35
CA SER A 231 -21.97 5.76 -6.14
C SER A 231 -23.01 6.80 -5.76
N SER A 232 -23.27 6.99 -4.47
CA SER A 232 -24.18 8.02 -4.02
C SER A 232 -23.61 9.37 -4.46
N LEU A 233 -24.37 10.02 -5.34
CA LEU A 233 -24.20 11.35 -5.96
C LEU A 233 -23.64 11.32 -7.39
N SER A 234 -24.58 11.05 -8.31
CA SER A 234 -24.84 11.92 -9.47
C SER A 234 -25.05 13.36 -9.01
#